data_AF-A0AAD1Q5R4-F1
#
_entry.id   AF-A0AAD1Q5R4-F1
#
_cell.length_a   1.000
_cell.length_b   1.000
_cell.length_c   1.000
_cell.angle_alpha   90.00
_cell.angle_beta   90.00
_cell.angle_gamma   90.00
#
_symmetry.space_group_name_H-M   'P 1'
#
loop_
_entity.id
_entity.type
_entity.pdbx_description
1 polymer ?
#
loop_
_entity_poly.entity_id
_entity_poly.type
_entity_poly.pdbx_seq_one_letter_code
_entity_poly.pdbx_strand_id
1 'polypeptide(L)'
;MQAPTAPVFEKLPALNPRPPEDKEIWKPRWHCFCCHDSGFIVRSELVIDGLNPNDPDPLCNRNGCGAASGYRNLGLDDRIPPEVCQQIHEWEVQSWAETSHHKWLQTKERIDQLSQGSNRNDNDEREIKIRKENAQAELDLAVKNNS
;
A
#
# COMPACT_ATOMS: atom_id res chain seq x y z
N MET A 1 -45.64 -5.53 29.17
CA MET A 1 -44.85 -6.29 28.18
C MET A 1 -43.38 -6.00 28.48
N GLN A 2 -42.54 -7.02 28.68
CA GLN A 2 -41.13 -6.84 29.04
C GLN A 2 -40.30 -6.56 27.77
N ALA A 3 -39.51 -5.49 27.78
CA ALA A 3 -38.60 -5.17 26.69
C ALA A 3 -37.48 -6.22 26.61
N PRO A 4 -37.08 -6.68 25.41
CA PRO A 4 -35.98 -7.62 25.27
C PRO A 4 -34.67 -6.98 25.70
N THR A 5 -33.97 -7.65 26.62
CA THR A 5 -32.66 -7.22 27.13
C THR A 5 -31.60 -7.53 26.08
N ALA A 6 -30.93 -6.50 25.57
CA ALA A 6 -29.84 -6.67 24.62
C ALA A 6 -28.67 -7.42 25.29
N PRO A 7 -27.99 -8.35 24.57
CA PRO A 7 -26.84 -9.04 25.11
C PRO A 7 -25.68 -8.06 25.32
N VAL A 8 -25.17 -7.99 26.55
CA VAL A 8 -23.98 -7.22 26.91
C VAL A 8 -22.75 -8.08 26.64
N PHE A 9 -21.91 -7.66 25.70
CA PHE A 9 -20.64 -8.31 25.43
C PHE A 9 -19.54 -7.76 26.34
N GLU A 10 -18.69 -8.65 26.83
CA GLU A 10 -17.53 -8.30 27.65
C GLU A 10 -16.50 -7.54 26.80
N LYS A 11 -16.01 -6.41 27.30
CA LYS A 11 -15.02 -5.58 26.60
C LYS A 11 -13.73 -6.40 26.48
N LEU A 12 -13.33 -6.69 25.24
CA LEU A 12 -12.03 -7.30 24.98
C LEU A 12 -10.92 -6.45 25.62
N PRO A 13 -9.91 -7.08 26.26
CA PRO A 13 -8.81 -6.35 26.87
C PRO A 13 -8.12 -5.48 25.81
N ALA A 14 -7.73 -4.27 26.22
CA ALA A 14 -6.94 -3.40 25.36
C ALA A 14 -5.66 -4.16 24.96
N LEU A 15 -5.43 -4.33 23.66
CA LEU A 15 -4.16 -4.84 23.17
C LEU A 15 -3.07 -3.89 23.66
N ASN A 16 -2.06 -4.43 24.35
CA ASN A 16 -0.88 -3.66 24.70
C ASN A 16 -0.32 -3.01 23.44
N PRO A 17 0.03 -1.71 23.46
CA PRO A 17 0.70 -1.09 22.33
C PRO A 17 1.98 -1.89 22.06
N ARG A 18 2.03 -2.56 20.90
CA ARG A 18 3.25 -3.22 20.47
C ARG A 18 4.35 -2.16 20.39
N PRO A 19 5.58 -2.48 20.84
CA PRO A 19 6.70 -1.58 20.60
C PRO A 19 6.75 -1.26 19.10
N PRO A 20 7.17 -0.05 18.71
CA PRO A 20 7.34 0.28 17.30
C PRO A 20 8.38 -0.67 16.71
N GLU A 21 7.90 -1.74 16.07
CA GLU A 21 8.73 -2.56 15.21
C GLU A 21 9.22 -1.61 14.11
N ASP A 22 10.54 -1.55 13.90
CA ASP A 22 11.13 -0.91 12.73
C ASP A 22 10.53 -1.60 11.50
N LYS A 23 9.44 -1.04 10.98
CA LYS A 23 8.72 -1.62 9.86
C LYS A 23 9.66 -1.56 8.66
N GLU A 24 10.16 -2.74 8.27
CA GLU A 24 10.94 -2.91 7.04
C GLU A 24 10.18 -2.22 5.90
N ILE A 25 10.85 -1.29 5.21
CA ILE A 25 10.27 -0.60 4.06
C ILE A 25 9.93 -1.67 3.03
N TRP A 26 8.65 -1.77 2.68
CA TRP A 26 8.19 -2.74 1.68
C TRP A 26 9.00 -2.56 0.39
N LYS A 27 9.49 -3.68 -0.15
CA LYS A 27 10.21 -3.74 -1.42
C LYS A 27 9.67 -4.90 -2.27
N PRO A 28 9.66 -4.75 -3.61
CA PRO A 28 9.28 -5.85 -4.48
C PRO A 28 10.26 -7.03 -4.34
N ARG A 29 9.75 -8.25 -4.54
CA ARG A 29 10.53 -9.51 -4.45
C ARG A 29 10.83 -10.10 -5.83
N TRP A 30 11.01 -9.26 -6.84
CA TRP A 30 11.25 -9.73 -8.19
C TRP A 30 12.61 -10.41 -8.32
N HIS A 31 12.66 -11.51 -9.06
CA HIS A 31 13.90 -12.21 -9.38
C HIS A 31 14.66 -11.49 -10.51
N CYS A 32 13.91 -10.84 -11.39
CA CYS A 32 14.43 -10.05 -12.49
C CYS A 32 13.77 -8.66 -12.51
N PHE A 33 14.44 -7.67 -11.95
CA PHE A 33 14.01 -6.27 -12.00
C PHE A 33 13.97 -5.68 -13.43
N CYS A 34 14.70 -6.26 -14.39
CA CYS A 34 14.63 -5.81 -15.80
C CYS A 34 13.26 -6.09 -16.44
N CYS A 35 12.51 -7.10 -15.98
CA CYS A 35 11.19 -7.44 -16.52
C CYS A 35 10.08 -7.53 -15.48
N HIS A 36 10.39 -7.26 -14.21
CA HIS A 36 9.50 -7.47 -13.06
C HIS A 36 8.88 -8.88 -13.03
N ASP A 37 9.68 -9.88 -13.42
CA ASP A 37 9.29 -11.29 -13.59
C ASP A 37 8.22 -11.59 -14.67
N SER A 38 7.87 -10.61 -15.52
CA SER A 38 6.92 -10.80 -16.63
C SER A 38 7.52 -11.53 -17.84
N GLY A 39 8.83 -11.42 -18.02
CA GLY A 39 9.53 -11.88 -19.22
C GLY A 39 9.70 -10.83 -20.32
N PHE A 40 9.06 -9.66 -20.18
CA PHE A 40 9.18 -8.52 -21.09
C PHE A 40 9.93 -7.37 -20.41
N ILE A 41 10.87 -6.75 -21.11
CA ILE A 41 11.72 -5.69 -20.55
C ILE A 41 10.84 -4.50 -20.18
N VAL A 42 10.92 -4.08 -18.92
CA VAL A 42 10.31 -2.82 -18.50
C VAL A 42 11.19 -1.65 -18.92
N ARG A 43 10.55 -0.55 -19.29
CA ARG A 43 11.21 0.69 -19.72
C ARG A 43 12.13 0.50 -20.93
N SER A 44 11.66 -0.27 -21.91
CA SER A 44 12.40 -0.54 -23.15
C SER A 44 12.72 0.75 -23.93
N GLU A 45 11.95 1.82 -23.73
CA GLU A 45 12.19 3.17 -24.25
C GLU A 45 13.52 3.81 -23.81
N LEU A 46 14.14 3.32 -22.73
CA LEU A 46 15.45 3.83 -22.28
C LEU A 46 16.62 3.30 -23.09
N VAL A 47 16.40 2.23 -23.85
CA VAL A 47 17.47 1.53 -24.60
C VAL A 47 17.11 1.31 -26.07
N ILE A 48 15.86 1.58 -26.48
CA ILE A 48 15.41 1.55 -27.87
C ILE A 48 15.00 2.96 -28.29
N ASP A 49 15.81 3.57 -29.14
CA ASP A 49 15.51 4.86 -29.73
C ASP A 49 14.27 4.78 -30.63
N GLY A 50 13.34 5.72 -30.46
CA GLY A 50 12.16 5.86 -31.31
C GLY A 50 11.07 4.81 -31.07
N LEU A 51 11.12 4.08 -29.95
CA LEU A 51 10.06 3.16 -29.55
C LEU A 51 8.74 3.91 -29.33
N ASN A 52 7.66 3.43 -29.96
CA ASN A 52 6.33 3.98 -29.73
C ASN A 52 5.70 3.32 -28.50
N PRO A 53 4.86 4.03 -27.73
CA PRO A 53 4.15 3.44 -26.58
C PRO A 53 3.22 2.27 -26.92
N ASN A 54 2.90 2.06 -28.21
CA ASN A 54 2.07 0.96 -28.69
C ASN A 54 2.89 -0.23 -29.20
N ASP A 55 4.22 -0.09 -29.29
CA ASP A 55 5.09 -1.17 -29.69
C ASP A 55 5.15 -2.20 -28.55
N PRO A 56 5.11 -3.51 -28.86
CA PRO A 56 5.23 -4.53 -27.83
C PRO A 56 6.61 -4.47 -27.18
N ASP A 57 6.66 -4.66 -25.87
CA ASP A 57 7.93 -4.72 -25.16
C ASP A 57 8.78 -5.90 -25.64
N PRO A 58 10.11 -5.73 -25.75
CA PRO A 58 11.01 -6.80 -26.13
C PRO A 58 11.14 -7.84 -25.01
N LEU A 59 11.51 -9.06 -25.40
CA LEU A 59 11.82 -10.14 -24.48
C LEU A 59 13.06 -9.83 -23.64
N CYS A 60 12.99 -10.22 -22.38
CA CYS A 60 14.09 -10.13 -21.44
C CYS A 60 15.10 -11.26 -21.68
N ASN A 61 16.29 -10.88 -22.16
CA ASN A 61 17.39 -11.81 -22.40
C ASN A 61 18.39 -11.88 -21.24
N ARG A 62 18.09 -11.27 -20.08
CA ARG A 62 19.00 -11.30 -18.92
C ARG A 62 19.33 -12.73 -18.52
N ASN A 63 20.62 -13.00 -18.32
CA ASN A 63 21.09 -14.27 -17.79
C ASN A 63 20.43 -14.57 -16.42
N GLY A 64 19.86 -15.76 -16.26
CA GLY A 64 19.13 -16.15 -15.05
C GLY A 64 17.67 -15.69 -14.98
N CYS A 65 17.15 -14.99 -15.99
CA CYS A 65 15.71 -14.71 -16.09
C CYS A 65 14.95 -15.95 -16.61
N GLY A 66 14.15 -16.56 -15.73
CA GLY A 66 13.29 -17.69 -16.10
C GLY A 66 12.01 -17.29 -16.82
N ALA A 67 11.50 -16.09 -16.58
CA ALA A 67 10.19 -15.64 -17.07
C ALA A 67 10.10 -15.58 -18.60
N ALA A 68 11.16 -15.14 -19.28
CA ALA A 68 11.18 -15.03 -20.74
C ALA A 68 11.17 -16.39 -21.46
N SER A 69 11.50 -17.49 -20.76
CA SER A 69 11.67 -18.81 -21.38
C SER A 69 10.40 -19.33 -22.07
N GLY A 70 9.22 -19.02 -21.53
CA GLY A 70 7.93 -19.42 -22.11
C GLY A 70 7.61 -18.75 -23.46
N TYR A 71 8.32 -17.67 -23.81
CA TYR A 71 8.01 -16.85 -24.97
C TYR A 71 9.04 -16.97 -26.11
N ARG A 72 10.22 -17.56 -25.86
CA ARG A 72 11.33 -17.60 -26.83
C ARG A 72 10.99 -18.27 -28.17
N ASN A 73 10.00 -19.16 -28.20
CA ASN A 73 9.58 -19.86 -29.42
C ASN A 73 8.45 -19.15 -30.19
N LEU A 74 8.05 -17.95 -29.77
CA LEU A 74 6.92 -17.22 -30.35
C LEU A 74 7.34 -16.16 -31.39
N GLY A 75 8.63 -16.05 -31.70
CA GLY A 75 9.14 -15.07 -32.68
C GLY A 75 8.93 -13.62 -32.25
N LEU A 76 8.94 -13.35 -30.94
CA LEU A 76 8.83 -12.00 -30.38
C LEU A 76 10.17 -11.27 -30.45
N ASP A 77 10.13 -9.94 -30.29
CA ASP A 77 11.32 -9.09 -30.36
C ASP A 77 12.31 -9.43 -29.25
N ASP A 78 13.46 -9.98 -29.59
CA ASP A 78 14.53 -10.37 -28.67
C ASP A 78 15.84 -9.63 -28.97
N ARG A 79 15.77 -8.47 -29.64
CA ARG A 79 16.96 -7.73 -30.10
C ARG A 79 17.85 -7.21 -28.97
N ILE A 80 17.33 -7.09 -27.75
CA ILE A 80 18.06 -6.52 -26.63
C ILE A 80 19.03 -7.56 -26.06
N PRO A 81 20.35 -7.28 -26.07
CA PRO A 81 21.33 -8.25 -25.62
C PRO A 81 21.28 -8.45 -24.09
N PRO A 82 21.73 -9.61 -23.58
CA PRO A 82 21.71 -9.93 -22.15
C PRO A 82 22.39 -8.88 -21.26
N GLU A 83 23.48 -8.28 -21.73
CA GLU A 83 24.27 -7.28 -21.00
C GLU A 83 23.50 -5.97 -20.80
N VAL A 84 22.68 -5.58 -21.77
CA VAL A 84 21.80 -4.42 -21.66
C VAL A 84 20.66 -4.73 -20.68
N CYS A 85 20.09 -5.93 -20.73
CA CYS A 85 19.10 -6.35 -19.74
C CYS A 85 19.66 -6.36 -18.30
N GLN A 86 20.93 -6.70 -18.13
CA GLN A 86 21.61 -6.65 -16.83
C GLN A 86 21.75 -5.19 -16.34
N GLN A 87 22.09 -4.24 -17.21
CA GLN A 87 22.15 -2.82 -16.85
C GLN A 87 20.78 -2.28 -16.42
N ILE A 88 19.72 -2.60 -17.17
CA ILE A 88 18.34 -2.20 -16.81
C ILE A 88 17.95 -2.79 -15.44
N HIS A 89 18.31 -4.05 -15.18
CA HIS A 89 18.07 -4.67 -13.87
C HIS A 89 18.71 -3.87 -12.73
N GLU A 90 19.97 -3.48 -12.87
CA GLU A 90 20.70 -2.72 -11.85
C GLU A 90 20.09 -1.33 -11.64
N TRP A 91 19.72 -0.63 -12.73
CA TRP A 91 19.02 0.66 -12.64
C TRP A 91 17.66 0.55 -11.97
N GLU A 92 16.88 -0.47 -12.30
CA GLU A 92 15.57 -0.70 -11.68
C GLU A 92 15.72 -1.04 -10.19
N VAL A 93 16.71 -1.85 -9.80
CA VAL A 93 16.98 -2.13 -8.38
C VAL A 93 17.28 -0.84 -7.62
N GLN A 94 18.14 0.02 -8.15
CA GLN A 94 18.49 1.30 -7.52
C GLN A 94 17.28 2.26 -7.48
N SER A 95 16.58 2.41 -8.60
CA SER A 95 15.40 3.28 -8.71
C SER A 95 14.30 2.87 -7.74
N TRP A 96 14.08 1.57 -7.56
CA TRP A 96 13.12 1.07 -6.58
C TRP A 96 13.57 1.29 -5.14
N ALA A 97 14.86 1.12 -4.84
CA ALA A 97 15.38 1.42 -3.51
C ALA A 97 15.14 2.90 -3.13
N GLU A 98 15.44 3.82 -4.05
CA GLU A 98 15.22 5.26 -3.87
C GLU A 98 13.74 5.62 -3.76
N THR A 99 12.92 5.10 -4.69
CA THR A 99 11.49 5.42 -4.74
C THR A 99 10.76 4.87 -3.53
N SER A 100 11.04 3.64 -3.10
CA SER A 100 10.46 3.05 -1.90
C SER A 100 10.85 3.82 -0.64
N HIS A 101 12.11 4.24 -0.53
CA HIS A 101 12.56 5.07 0.58
C HIS A 101 11.84 6.43 0.61
N HIS A 102 11.73 7.10 -0.54
CA HIS A 102 11.04 8.39 -0.64
C HIS A 102 9.54 8.27 -0.31
N LYS A 103 8.85 7.25 -0.87
CA LYS A 103 7.44 6.97 -0.56
C LYS A 103 7.21 6.65 0.92
N TRP A 104 8.15 5.95 1.55
CA TRP A 104 8.10 5.70 2.99
C TRP A 104 8.21 6.99 3.80
N LEU A 105 9.17 7.87 3.47
CA LEU A 105 9.32 9.17 4.13
C LEU A 105 8.03 10.02 4.02
N GLN A 106 7.47 10.13 2.82
CA GLN A 106 6.21 10.86 2.60
C GLN A 106 5.04 10.27 3.38
N THR A 107 4.96 8.93 3.44
CA THR A 107 3.90 8.26 4.18
C THR A 107 4.06 8.45 5.68
N LYS A 108 5.29 8.37 6.19
CA LYS A 108 5.61 8.64 7.59
C LYS A 108 5.24 10.07 7.96
N GLU A 109 5.64 11.05 7.17
CA GLU A 109 5.30 12.46 7.39
C GLU A 109 3.78 12.68 7.42
N ARG A 110 3.04 12.08 6.46
CA ARG A 110 1.57 12.16 6.45
C ARG A 110 0.94 11.52 7.70
N ILE A 111 1.45 10.38 8.15
CA ILE A 111 0.99 9.74 9.39
C ILE A 111 1.28 10.63 10.59
N ASP A 112 2.48 11.20 10.68
CA ASP A 112 2.87 12.10 11.76
C ASP A 112 1.95 13.34 11.79
N GLN A 113 1.66 13.95 10.64
CA GLN A 113 0.70 15.07 10.52
C GLN A 113 -0.72 14.68 10.95
N LEU A 114 -1.22 13.51 10.53
CA LEU A 114 -2.54 13.00 10.96
C LEU A 114 -2.57 12.71 12.46
N SER A 115 -1.47 12.23 13.03
CA SER A 115 -1.36 11.97 14.47
C SER A 115 -1.34 13.26 15.29
N GLN A 116 -0.71 14.33 14.78
CA GLN A 116 -0.73 15.65 15.40
C GLN A 116 -2.11 16.33 15.33
N GLY A 117 -2.90 16.05 14.28
CA GLY A 117 -4.31 16.46 14.19
C GLY A 117 -5.27 15.68 15.10
N SER A 118 -4.80 14.60 15.74
CA SER A 118 -5.56 13.84 16.75
C SER A 118 -5.33 14.34 18.18
N ASN A 119 -4.83 15.55 18.35
CA ASN A 119 -4.98 16.27 19.61
C ASN A 119 -6.46 16.63 19.74
N ARG A 120 -7.29 15.69 20.20
CA ARG A 120 -8.64 15.96 20.69
C ARG A 120 -8.48 17.03 21.75
N ASN A 121 -8.89 18.25 21.44
CA ASN A 121 -8.84 19.34 22.37
C ASN A 121 -9.85 19.02 23.50
N ASP A 122 -9.64 19.50 24.72
CA ASP A 122 -10.61 19.37 25.82
C ASP A 122 -12.04 19.82 25.40
N ASN A 123 -12.11 20.73 24.42
CA ASN A 123 -13.34 21.21 23.84
C ASN A 123 -14.12 20.13 23.06
N ASP A 124 -13.43 19.26 22.30
CA ASP A 124 -14.04 18.20 21.51
C ASP A 124 -14.58 17.09 22.41
N GLU A 125 -13.88 16.78 23.50
CA GLU A 125 -14.35 15.84 24.50
C GLU A 125 -15.58 16.36 25.25
N ARG A 126 -15.60 17.67 25.55
CA ARG A 126 -16.74 18.34 26.15
C ARG A 126 -17.95 18.31 25.22
N GLU A 127 -17.76 18.57 23.93
CA GLU A 127 -18.85 18.54 22.95
C GLU A 127 -19.44 17.13 22.79
N ILE A 128 -18.59 16.11 22.73
CA ILE A 128 -19.02 14.70 22.66
C ILE A 128 -19.81 14.31 23.92
N LYS A 129 -19.40 14.78 25.09
CA LYS A 129 -20.11 14.51 26.35
C LYS A 129 -21.50 15.14 26.35
N ILE A 130 -21.62 16.39 25.93
CA ILE A 130 -22.92 17.09 25.83
C ILE A 130 -23.85 16.37 24.84
N ARG A 131 -23.33 15.95 23.67
CA ARG A 131 -24.14 15.22 22.68
C ARG A 131 -24.64 13.87 23.22
N LYS A 132 -23.84 13.17 24.02
CA LYS A 132 -24.26 11.93 24.68
C LYS A 132 -25.35 12.18 25.73
N GLU A 133 -25.19 13.22 26.54
CA GLU A 133 -26.18 13.59 27.56
C GLU A 133 -27.52 13.98 26.93
N ASN A 134 -27.50 14.75 25.83
CA ASN A 134 -28.72 15.13 25.11
C ASN A 134 -29.42 13.92 24.46
N ALA A 135 -28.67 13.03 23.80
CA ALA A 135 -29.24 11.83 23.19
C ALA A 135 -29.84 10.89 24.24
N GLN A 136 -29.22 10.77 25.42
CA GLN A 136 -29.77 10.00 26.52
C GLN A 136 -31.07 10.62 27.07
N ALA A 137 -31.10 11.94 27.23
CA ALA A 137 -32.30 12.65 27.67
C ALA A 137 -33.47 12.50 26.68
N GLU A 138 -33.20 12.55 25.37
CA GLU A 138 -34.21 12.31 24.32
C GLU A 138 -34.75 10.89 24.36
N LEU A 139 -33.89 9.89 24.55
CA LEU A 139 -34.29 8.49 24.72
C LEU A 139 -35.17 8.31 25.98
N ASP A 140 -34.78 8.90 27.11
CA ASP A 140 -35.51 8.80 28.37
C ASP A 140 -36.89 9.48 28.28
N LEU A 141 -36.99 10.61 27.56
CA LEU A 141 -38.25 11.28 27.24
C LEU A 141 -39.14 10.43 26.33
N ALA A 142 -38.56 9.80 25.31
CA ALA A 142 -39.30 8.92 24.41
C ALA A 142 -39.85 7.67 25.11
N VAL A 143 -39.13 7.14 26.12
CA VAL A 143 -39.58 6.02 26.95
C VAL A 143 -40.71 6.44 27.90
N LYS A 144 -40.62 7.63 28.51
CA LYS A 144 -41.67 8.17 29.39
C LYS A 144 -42.96 8.51 28.66
N ASN A 145 -42.88 8.98 27.42
CA ASN A 145 -44.06 9.32 26.61
C ASN A 145 -44.75 8.09 25.99
N ASN A 146 -44.10 6.92 26.04
CA ASN A 146 -44.65 5.64 25.57
C ASN A 146 -45.03 4.67 26.72
N SER A 147 -45.01 5.15 27.98
CA SER A 147 -45.55 4.45 29.16
C SER A 147 -46.88 5.05 29.60
#